data_AF-A5PJB0-F1
#
_entry.id   AF-A5PJB0-F1
#
_cell.length_a   1.000
_cell.length_b   1.000
_cell.length_c   1.000
_cell.angle_alpha   90.00
_cell.angle_beta   90.00
_cell.angle_gamma   90.00
#
_symmetry.space_group_name_H-M   'P 1'
#
loop_
_entity.id
_entity.type
_entity.pdbx_description
1 polymer ?
#
loop_
_entity_poly.entity_id
_entity_poly.type
_entity_poly.pdbx_seq_one_letter_code
_entity_poly.pdbx_strand_id
1 'polypeptide(L)' 'MATSMLGSLLRIVRQVVPSSASGQARSYYVDWRMLRDVKRRKMAYEYADERLRINSLRKNTILPKHLQVS' A
#
# COMPACT_ATOMS: atom_id res chain seq x y z
N MET A 1 26.42 -50.76 -19.51
CA MET A 1 25.29 -50.55 -18.58
C MET A 1 25.81 -50.27 -17.17
N ALA A 2 26.56 -49.18 -16.95
CA ALA A 2 27.14 -48.87 -15.63
C ALA A 2 27.49 -47.39 -15.40
N THR A 3 27.11 -46.48 -16.30
CA THR A 3 27.38 -45.04 -16.15
C THR A 3 26.16 -44.25 -15.64
N SER A 4 25.01 -44.90 -15.46
CA SER A 4 23.78 -44.26 -14.99
C SER A 4 23.65 -44.12 -13.48
N MET A 5 24.55 -44.73 -12.69
CA MET A 5 24.41 -44.79 -11.22
C MET A 5 25.15 -43.67 -10.46
N LEU A 6 26.05 -42.91 -11.11
CA LEU A 6 26.70 -41.75 -10.46
C LEU A 6 25.91 -40.43 -10.61
N GLY A 7 24.99 -40.35 -11.57
CA GLY A 7 24.19 -39.14 -11.83
C GLY A 7 22.93 -39.01 -10.97
N SER A 8 22.62 -39.99 -10.13
CA SER A 8 21.45 -39.98 -9.23
C SER A 8 21.78 -39.35 -7.87
N LEU A 9 23.00 -39.52 -7.36
CA LEU A 9 23.39 -38.97 -6.05
C LEU A 9 23.47 -37.43 -6.05
N LEU A 10 23.90 -36.82 -7.16
CA LEU A 10 24.03 -35.36 -7.28
C LEU A 10 22.68 -34.64 -7.44
N ARG A 11 21.60 -35.37 -7.80
CA ARG A 11 20.25 -34.79 -7.94
C ARG A 11 19.52 -34.65 -6.60
N ILE A 12 19.84 -35.51 -5.63
CA ILE A 12 19.18 -35.53 -4.32
C ILE A 12 19.65 -34.34 -3.45
N VAL A 13 20.90 -33.91 -3.59
CA VAL A 13 21.45 -32.77 -2.80
C VAL A 13 20.82 -31.43 -3.19
N ARG A 14 20.26 -31.28 -4.40
CA ARG A 14 19.61 -30.04 -4.84
C ARG A 14 18.17 -29.86 -4.35
N GLN A 15 17.59 -30.83 -3.63
CA GLN A 15 16.16 -30.83 -3.30
C GLN A 15 15.83 -30.79 -1.80
N VAL A 16 16.75 -30.28 -0.96
CA VAL A 16 16.51 -30.17 0.51
C VAL A 16 16.73 -28.76 1.07
N VAL A 17 16.68 -27.74 0.21
CA VAL A 17 16.51 -26.37 0.72
C VAL A 17 15.15 -25.89 0.25
N PRO A 18 14.12 -25.86 1.13
CA PRO A 18 13.08 -24.87 0.93
C PRO A 18 13.85 -23.57 0.91
N SER A 19 13.96 -22.93 -0.27
CA SER A 19 14.47 -21.57 -0.37
C SER A 19 13.71 -20.83 0.70
N SER A 20 14.43 -20.53 1.79
CA SER A 20 13.90 -19.87 2.96
C SER A 20 12.96 -18.81 2.43
N ALA A 21 11.70 -18.86 2.86
CA ALA A 21 10.83 -17.72 2.75
C ALA A 21 11.51 -16.62 3.56
N SER A 22 12.54 -15.99 2.96
CA SER A 22 12.98 -14.67 3.29
C SER A 22 11.74 -13.87 2.98
N GLY A 23 10.87 -13.78 4.01
CA GLY A 23 9.68 -12.95 3.96
C GLY A 23 10.18 -11.65 3.41
N GLN A 24 9.80 -11.32 2.18
CA GLN A 24 10.29 -10.13 1.51
C GLN A 24 10.00 -9.03 2.51
N ALA A 25 11.05 -8.47 3.10
CA ALA A 25 10.90 -7.37 4.03
C ALA A 25 10.34 -6.24 3.18
N ARG A 26 9.01 -6.12 3.16
CA ARG A 26 8.28 -5.14 2.36
C ARG A 26 8.39 -3.83 3.13
N SER A 27 9.61 -3.30 3.20
CA SER A 27 9.98 -2.16 4.04
C SER A 27 9.59 -0.81 3.44
N TYR A 28 8.84 -0.81 2.33
CA TYR A 28 8.37 0.39 1.64
C TYR A 28 6.94 0.22 1.12
N TYR A 29 6.40 1.28 0.53
CA TYR A 29 5.08 1.25 -0.11
C TYR A 29 4.95 0.09 -1.09
N VAL A 30 3.90 -0.71 -0.92
CA VAL A 30 3.63 -1.94 -1.67
C VAL A 30 3.60 -1.68 -3.17
N ASP A 31 2.94 -0.59 -3.58
CA ASP A 31 2.81 -0.11 -4.96
C ASP A 31 2.83 1.43 -4.99
N TRP A 32 3.01 2.03 -6.17
CA TRP A 32 2.79 3.48 -6.39
C TRP A 32 1.37 3.93 -6.01
N ARG A 33 0.40 3.02 -6.00
CA ARG A 33 -0.96 3.27 -5.51
C ARG A 33 -0.97 3.59 -4.02
N MET A 34 -0.20 2.84 -3.22
CA MET A 34 -0.07 3.07 -1.78
C MET A 34 0.63 4.39 -1.49
N LEU A 35 1.68 4.74 -2.25
CA LEU A 35 2.36 6.03 -2.13
C LEU A 35 1.41 7.21 -2.41
N ARG A 36 0.58 7.11 -3.47
CA ARG A 36 -0.45 8.12 -3.75
C ARG A 36 -1.51 8.19 -2.64
N ASP A 37 -1.91 7.05 -2.10
CA ASP A 37 -2.90 6.99 -1.03
C ASP A 37 -2.40 7.66 0.24
N VAL A 38 -1.14 7.41 0.62
CA VAL A 38 -0.52 8.07 1.78
C VAL A 38 -0.44 9.58 1.59
N LYS A 39 -0.07 10.06 0.41
CA LYS A 39 -0.10 11.51 0.10
C LYS A 39 -1.53 12.07 0.21
N ARG A 40 -2.52 11.39 -0.36
CA ARG A 40 -3.94 11.82 -0.28
C ARG A 40 -4.45 11.87 1.17
N ARG A 41 -4.10 10.89 2.00
CA ARG A 41 -4.50 10.86 3.42
C ARG A 41 -3.80 11.94 4.25
N LYS A 42 -2.52 12.21 4.00
CA LYS A 42 -1.80 13.33 4.64
C LYS A 42 -2.45 14.67 4.32
N MET A 43 -2.72 14.95 3.04
CA MET A 43 -3.43 16.15 2.62
C MET A 43 -4.83 16.22 3.26
N ALA A 44 -5.57 15.11 3.29
CA ALA A 44 -6.90 15.09 3.91
C ALA A 44 -6.86 15.40 5.42
N TYR A 45 -5.79 15.01 6.12
CA TYR A 45 -5.59 15.32 7.53
C TYR A 45 -5.21 16.79 7.72
N GLU A 46 -4.26 17.32 6.96
CA GLU A 46 -3.82 18.71 7.03
C GLU A 46 -4.99 19.69 6.79
N TYR A 47 -5.83 19.42 5.80
CA TYR A 47 -6.97 20.26 5.44
C TYR A 47 -8.29 19.83 6.10
N ALA A 48 -8.26 18.94 7.10
CA ALA A 48 -9.47 18.44 7.73
C ALA A 48 -10.31 19.57 8.36
N ASP A 49 -9.66 20.44 9.13
CA ASP A 49 -10.31 21.53 9.84
C ASP A 49 -10.90 22.58 8.89
N GLU A 50 -10.15 22.95 7.85
CA GLU A 50 -10.62 23.89 6.83
C GLU A 50 -11.83 23.34 6.09
N ARG A 51 -11.80 22.06 5.71
CA ARG A 51 -12.94 21.39 5.07
C ARG A 51 -14.17 21.36 5.98
N LEU A 52 -13.97 21.15 7.28
CA LEU A 52 -15.06 21.17 8.25
C LEU A 52 -15.68 22.57 8.37
N ARG A 53 -14.85 23.62 8.46
CA ARG A 53 -15.29 25.02 8.54
C ARG A 53 -16.02 25.47 7.28
N ILE A 54 -15.51 25.13 6.10
CA ILE A 54 -16.15 25.50 4.84
C ILE A 54 -17.46 24.72 4.67
N ASN A 55 -17.48 23.43 5.00
CA ASN A 55 -18.70 22.63 4.93
C ASN A 55 -19.77 23.09 5.90
N SER A 56 -19.39 23.56 7.09
CA SER A 56 -20.37 24.09 8.06
C SER A 56 -21.06 25.35 7.55
N LEU A 57 -20.38 26.19 6.77
CA LEU A 57 -20.98 27.33 6.08
C LEU A 57 -21.90 26.88 4.93
N ARG A 58 -21.45 25.95 4.09
CA ARG A 58 -22.20 25.46 2.91
C ARG A 58 -23.45 24.65 3.27
N LYS A 59 -23.43 23.93 4.40
CA LYS A 59 -24.54 23.09 4.86
C LYS A 59 -25.41 23.77 5.93
N ASN A 60 -25.33 25.10 6.03
CA ASN A 60 -26.09 25.88 6.99
C ASN A 60 -27.44 26.37 6.44
N THR A 61 -28.49 26.36 7.26
CA THR A 61 -29.84 26.87 6.93
C THR A 61 -30.13 28.26 7.48
N ILE A 62 -29.32 28.77 8.40
CA ILE A 62 -29.46 30.08 9.06
C ILE A 62 -28.78 31.18 8.22
N LEU A 63 -27.65 30.86 7.58
CA LEU A 63 -26.86 31.79 6.79
C LEU A 63 -27.53 32.11 5.45
N PRO A 64 -27.36 33.34 4.94
CA PRO A 64 -27.79 33.72 3.60
C PRO A 64 -27.23 32.79 2.50
N LYS A 65 -28.04 32.48 1.50
CA LYS A 65 -27.66 31.56 0.40
C LYS A 65 -26.45 32.04 -0.41
N HIS A 66 -26.21 33.35 -0.49
CA HIS A 66 -25.05 33.89 -1.22
C HIS A 66 -23.71 33.44 -0.61
N LEU A 67 -23.66 33.15 0.70
CA LEU A 67 -22.46 32.66 1.39
C LEU A 67 -22.24 31.16 1.21
N GLN A 68 -23.22 30.40 0.70
CA GLN A 68 -23.16 28.94 0.59
C GLN A 68 -22.50 28.47 -0.72
N VAL A 69 -22.25 29.37 -1.67
CA VAL A 69 -21.76 29.07 -3.02
C VAL A 69 -20.23 29.24 -3.13
N SER A 70 -19.60 29.91 -2.16
CA SER A 70 -18.14 30.01 -2.03
C SER A 70 -17.54 28.75 -1.40
#